data_AF-A0A0B2UUM9-F1
#
_entry.id   AF-A0A0B2UUM9-F1
#
_cell.length_a   1.000
_cell.length_b   1.000
_cell.length_c   1.000
_cell.angle_alpha   90.00
_cell.angle_beta   90.00
_cell.angle_gamma   90.00
#
_symmetry.space_group_name_H-M   'P 1'
#
loop_
_entity.id
_entity.type
_entity.pdbx_description
1 polymer ?
#
loop_
_entity_poly.entity_id
_entity_poly.type
_entity_poly.pdbx_seq_one_letter_code
_entity_poly.pdbx_strand_id
1 'polypeptide(L)'
;MLQAMVIVKTLVAAIITLANVECFLEIDTLCKMVDSRNDRWTLNRLNREWSRPRTEIQAEVAQIVSKQPEEVQAIYKKLVLSEMAKKEAEFEVDMIVLRDRGASQKLLDLKEKIHNITLDMQLSRRQVYKEIKQLKQSVSWKDRLMLHNSDYSCEK
;
A
#
# COMPACT_ATOMS: atom_id res chain seq x y z
N MET A 1 -6.83 -0.98 44.72
CA MET A 1 -6.22 -2.06 43.90
C MET A 1 -7.13 -2.57 42.78
N LEU A 2 -8.47 -2.51 42.88
CA LEU A 2 -9.38 -2.92 41.79
C LEU A 2 -9.44 -1.98 40.57
N GLN A 3 -9.20 -0.67 40.74
CA GLN A 3 -9.26 0.28 39.62
C GLN A 3 -8.04 0.22 38.67
N ALA A 4 -6.85 -0.12 39.17
CA ALA A 4 -5.66 -0.25 38.32
C ALA A 4 -5.75 -1.45 37.36
N MET A 5 -6.44 -2.52 37.77
CA MET A 5 -6.54 -3.77 37.01
C MET A 5 -7.51 -3.67 35.83
N VAL A 6 -8.49 -2.77 35.89
CA VAL A 6 -9.43 -2.50 34.79
C VAL A 6 -8.75 -1.68 33.68
N ILE A 7 -7.96 -0.67 34.06
CA ILE A 7 -7.24 0.21 33.12
C ILE A 7 -6.20 -0.57 32.28
N VAL A 8 -5.53 -1.55 32.89
CA VAL A 8 -4.55 -2.39 32.17
C VAL A 8 -5.22 -3.31 31.15
N LYS A 9 -6.43 -3.84 31.44
CA LYS A 9 -7.16 -4.70 30.49
C LYS A 9 -7.74 -3.93 29.31
N THR A 10 -8.16 -2.68 29.49
CA THR A 10 -8.61 -1.83 28.39
C THR A 10 -7.47 -1.31 27.51
N LEU A 11 -6.25 -1.14 28.06
CA LEU A 11 -5.07 -0.79 27.27
C LEU A 11 -4.57 -1.94 26.39
N VAL A 12 -4.63 -3.19 26.86
CA VAL A 12 -4.23 -4.36 26.04
C VAL A 12 -5.18 -4.59 24.86
N ALA A 13 -6.46 -4.25 25.02
CA ALA A 13 -7.42 -4.27 23.91
C ALA A 13 -7.16 -3.18 22.85
N ALA A 14 -6.52 -2.06 23.22
CA ALA A 14 -6.18 -0.98 22.31
C ALA A 14 -4.88 -1.24 21.49
N ILE A 15 -4.06 -2.21 21.89
CA ILE A 15 -2.77 -2.51 21.22
C ILE A 15 -2.93 -3.55 20.09
N ILE A 16 -4.02 -4.32 20.06
CA ILE A 16 -4.25 -5.32 19.01
C ILE A 16 -4.85 -4.71 17.72
N THR A 17 -5.34 -3.47 17.79
CA THR A 17 -5.75 -2.70 16.60
C THR A 17 -4.64 -1.77 16.12
N LEU A 18 -3.41 -2.27 16.01
CA LEU A 18 -2.63 -1.87 14.84
C LEU A 18 -3.41 -2.41 13.65
N ALA A 19 -4.35 -1.58 13.17
CA ALA A 19 -4.91 -1.71 11.85
C ALA A 19 -3.69 -1.80 10.94
N ASN A 20 -3.35 -3.01 10.52
CA ASN A 20 -2.42 -3.18 9.43
C ASN A 20 -3.11 -2.46 8.28
N VAL A 21 -2.70 -1.21 8.04
CA VAL A 21 -3.04 -0.49 6.83
C VAL A 21 -2.25 -1.19 5.75
N GLU A 22 -2.71 -2.39 5.40
CA GLU A 22 -2.23 -3.13 4.25
C GLU A 22 -2.65 -2.31 3.04
N CYS A 23 -1.79 -1.39 2.64
CA CYS A 23 -2.00 -0.51 1.50
C CYS A 23 -1.91 -1.24 0.15
N PHE A 24 -1.52 -2.52 0.21
CA PHE A 24 -1.41 -3.46 -0.89
C PHE A 24 -2.40 -4.60 -0.69
N LEU A 25 -3.05 -5.01 -1.79
CA LEU A 25 -4.14 -5.98 -1.74
C LEU A 25 -3.80 -7.31 -2.44
N GLU A 26 -2.67 -7.41 -3.13
CA GLU A 26 -2.19 -8.65 -3.79
C GLU A 26 -3.28 -9.50 -4.50
N ILE A 27 -4.26 -8.82 -5.10
CA ILE A 27 -5.52 -9.44 -5.55
C ILE A 27 -5.26 -10.45 -6.67
N ASP A 28 -4.33 -10.15 -7.58
CA ASP A 28 -3.96 -11.06 -8.67
C ASP A 28 -3.31 -12.35 -8.14
N THR A 29 -2.53 -12.25 -7.08
CA THR A 29 -1.90 -13.41 -6.44
C THR A 29 -2.94 -14.23 -5.67
N LEU A 30 -3.85 -13.59 -4.94
CA LEU A 30 -4.99 -14.25 -4.30
C LEU A 30 -5.86 -14.99 -5.33
N CYS A 31 -6.12 -14.38 -6.49
CA CYS A 31 -6.88 -14.97 -7.60
C CYS A 31 -6.32 -16.31 -8.11
N LYS A 32 -5.03 -16.60 -7.87
CA LYS A 32 -4.37 -17.86 -8.25
C LYS A 32 -4.55 -18.97 -7.20
N MET A 33 -4.82 -18.59 -5.95
CA MET A 33 -4.95 -19.51 -4.81
C MET A 33 -6.41 -19.84 -4.47
N VAL A 34 -7.37 -19.08 -5.02
CA VAL A 34 -8.80 -19.28 -4.79
C VAL A 34 -9.40 -20.19 -5.87
N ASP A 35 -10.06 -21.27 -5.46
CA ASP A 35 -10.67 -22.24 -6.39
C ASP A 35 -12.06 -21.81 -6.89
N SER A 36 -12.82 -21.10 -6.05
CA SER A 36 -14.19 -20.66 -6.34
C SER A 36 -14.24 -19.72 -7.54
N ARG A 37 -14.91 -20.13 -8.62
CA ARG A 37 -15.05 -19.33 -9.84
C ARG A 37 -15.71 -17.97 -9.58
N ASN A 38 -16.69 -17.94 -8.69
CA ASN A 38 -17.39 -16.70 -8.32
C ASN A 38 -16.49 -15.73 -7.56
N ASP A 39 -15.70 -16.25 -6.62
CA ASP A 39 -14.75 -15.43 -5.87
C ASP A 39 -13.64 -14.91 -6.79
N ARG A 40 -13.10 -15.75 -7.68
CA ARG A 40 -12.13 -15.29 -8.70
C ARG A 40 -12.69 -14.21 -9.61
N TRP A 41 -13.95 -14.33 -10.05
CA TRP A 41 -14.60 -13.28 -10.83
C TRP A 41 -14.71 -11.98 -10.04
N THR A 42 -15.10 -12.08 -8.77
CA THR A 42 -15.22 -10.93 -7.86
C THR A 42 -13.87 -10.26 -7.63
N LEU A 43 -12.82 -11.03 -7.34
CA LEU A 43 -11.45 -10.54 -7.18
C LEU A 43 -10.96 -9.84 -8.46
N ASN A 44 -11.19 -10.41 -9.65
CA ASN A 44 -10.81 -9.78 -10.91
C ASN A 44 -11.56 -8.45 -11.14
N ARG A 45 -12.84 -8.37 -10.78
CA ARG A 45 -13.61 -7.11 -10.82
C ARG A 45 -13.00 -6.08 -9.86
N LEU A 46 -12.72 -6.49 -8.62
CA LEU A 46 -12.13 -5.63 -7.59
C LEU A 46 -10.74 -5.14 -7.98
N ASN A 47 -9.91 -5.96 -8.61
CA ASN A 47 -8.60 -5.53 -9.10
C ASN A 47 -8.70 -4.53 -10.26
N ARG A 48 -9.84 -4.46 -10.94
CA ARG A 48 -10.11 -3.47 -11.99
C ARG A 48 -10.93 -2.29 -11.49
N GLU A 49 -11.22 -2.23 -10.19
CA GLU A 49 -11.93 -1.10 -9.60
C GLU A 49 -10.95 0.07 -9.41
N TRP A 50 -11.37 1.25 -9.86
CA TRP A 50 -10.53 2.46 -9.88
C TRP A 50 -11.16 3.63 -9.14
N SER A 51 -12.46 3.60 -8.89
CA SER A 51 -13.23 4.76 -8.46
C SER A 51 -13.60 4.71 -6.98
N ARG A 52 -13.61 3.53 -6.37
CA ARG A 52 -13.92 3.36 -4.95
C ARG A 52 -12.68 3.50 -4.08
N PRO A 53 -12.81 3.98 -2.83
CA PRO A 53 -11.74 3.94 -1.84
C PRO A 53 -11.15 2.54 -1.73
N ARG A 54 -9.82 2.44 -1.63
CA ARG A 54 -9.14 1.15 -1.55
C ARG A 54 -9.46 0.43 -0.23
N THR A 55 -9.82 1.14 0.83
CA THR A 55 -10.35 0.56 2.07
C THR A 55 -11.62 -0.25 1.86
N GLU A 56 -12.54 0.20 1.00
CA GLU A 56 -13.75 -0.56 0.70
C GLU A 56 -13.42 -1.83 -0.10
N ILE A 57 -12.48 -1.73 -1.05
CA ILE A 57 -11.99 -2.89 -1.82
C ILE A 57 -11.33 -3.89 -0.87
N GLN A 58 -10.51 -3.42 0.07
CA GLN A 58 -9.86 -4.24 1.09
C GLN A 58 -10.87 -5.01 1.93
N ALA A 59 -11.96 -4.37 2.34
CA ALA A 59 -13.01 -5.02 3.12
C ALA A 59 -13.66 -6.19 2.35
N GLU A 60 -13.96 -6.00 1.05
CA GLU A 60 -14.49 -7.09 0.21
C GLU A 60 -13.46 -8.21 0.00
N VAL A 61 -12.18 -7.88 -0.22
CA VAL A 61 -11.10 -8.87 -0.34
C VAL A 61 -10.98 -9.68 0.96
N ALA A 62 -11.01 -9.02 2.12
CA ALA A 62 -10.94 -9.69 3.42
C ALA A 62 -12.09 -10.68 3.63
N GLN A 63 -13.30 -10.36 3.15
CA GLN A 63 -14.44 -11.29 3.19
C GLN A 63 -14.25 -12.51 2.28
N ILE A 64 -13.51 -12.39 1.18
CA ILE A 64 -13.18 -13.53 0.32
C ILE A 64 -12.09 -14.38 0.97
N VAL A 65 -11.05 -13.74 1.51
CA VAL A 65 -9.94 -14.41 2.22
C VAL A 65 -10.45 -15.22 3.40
N SER A 66 -11.37 -14.68 4.21
CA SER A 66 -11.89 -15.39 5.40
C SER A 66 -12.66 -16.68 5.09
N LYS A 67 -13.09 -16.87 3.83
CA LYS A 67 -13.76 -18.10 3.36
C LYS A 67 -12.77 -19.15 2.85
N GLN A 68 -11.50 -18.80 2.68
CA GLN A 68 -10.48 -19.69 2.12
C GLN A 68 -9.91 -20.62 3.20
N PRO A 69 -9.27 -21.74 2.81
CA PRO A 69 -8.50 -22.56 3.74
C PRO A 69 -7.44 -21.74 4.50
N GLU A 70 -7.15 -22.13 5.75
CA GLU A 70 -6.20 -21.40 6.62
C GLU A 70 -4.81 -21.20 5.98
N GLU A 71 -4.35 -22.19 5.21
CA GLU A 71 -3.10 -22.10 4.47
C GLU A 71 -3.10 -20.95 3.47
N VAL A 72 -4.18 -20.79 2.69
CA VAL A 72 -4.33 -19.70 1.72
C VAL A 72 -4.36 -18.35 2.44
N GLN A 73 -5.08 -18.25 3.57
CA GLN A 73 -5.13 -17.04 4.38
C GLN A 73 -3.73 -16.64 4.89
N ALA A 74 -2.98 -17.61 5.41
CA ALA A 74 -1.64 -17.39 5.94
C ALA A 74 -0.64 -16.99 4.84
N ILE A 75 -0.69 -17.64 3.67
CA ILE A 75 0.15 -17.29 2.53
C ILE A 75 -0.19 -15.89 2.02
N TYR A 76 -1.49 -15.58 1.85
CA TYR A 76 -1.93 -14.27 1.41
C TYR A 76 -1.43 -13.16 2.34
N LYS A 77 -1.57 -13.33 3.66
CA LYS A 77 -1.06 -12.36 4.64
C LYS A 77 0.46 -12.15 4.52
N LYS A 78 1.22 -13.23 4.34
CA LYS A 78 2.69 -13.15 4.14
C LYS A 78 3.03 -12.37 2.86
N LEU A 79 2.29 -12.59 1.78
CA LEU A 79 2.51 -11.89 0.51
C LEU A 79 2.26 -10.38 0.66
N VAL A 80 1.15 -9.99 1.29
CA VAL A 80 0.83 -8.58 1.52
C VAL A 80 1.90 -7.88 2.38
N LEU A 81 2.32 -8.52 3.47
CA LEU A 81 3.39 -7.99 4.33
C LEU A 81 4.73 -7.88 3.58
N SER A 82 5.05 -8.88 2.75
CA SER A 82 6.28 -8.89 1.96
C SER A 82 6.30 -7.77 0.92
N GLU A 83 5.20 -7.54 0.20
CA GLU A 83 5.15 -6.47 -0.80
C GLU A 83 5.23 -5.09 -0.15
N MET A 84 4.57 -4.90 0.99
CA MET A 84 4.67 -3.67 1.77
C MET A 84 6.12 -3.39 2.20
N ALA A 85 6.80 -4.39 2.78
CA ALA A 85 8.20 -4.24 3.20
C ALA A 85 9.14 -3.96 2.02
N LYS A 86 8.92 -4.63 0.87
CA LYS A 86 9.68 -4.39 -0.35
C LYS A 86 9.50 -2.95 -0.85
N LYS A 87 8.26 -2.45 -0.91
CA LYS A 87 7.96 -1.10 -1.40
C LYS A 87 8.51 -0.01 -0.49
N GLU A 88 8.51 -0.26 0.82
CA GLU A 88 9.14 0.65 1.78
C GLU A 88 10.66 0.70 1.58
N ALA A 89 11.32 -0.45 1.46
CA ALA A 89 12.75 -0.51 1.19
C ALA A 89 13.12 0.15 -0.15
N GLU A 90 12.34 -0.08 -1.21
CA GLU A 90 12.52 0.59 -2.51
C GLU A 90 12.42 2.12 -2.37
N PHE A 91 11.45 2.62 -1.59
CA PHE A 91 11.33 4.05 -1.32
C PHE A 91 12.54 4.61 -0.55
N GLU A 92 13.00 3.93 0.49
CA GLU A 92 14.19 4.36 1.26
C GLU A 92 15.44 4.41 0.38
N VAL A 93 15.65 3.40 -0.47
CA VAL A 93 16.75 3.36 -1.44
C VAL A 93 16.65 4.53 -2.41
N ASP A 94 15.47 4.79 -2.97
CA ASP A 94 15.25 5.92 -3.88
C ASP A 94 15.59 7.26 -3.19
N MET A 95 15.22 7.42 -1.93
CA MET A 95 15.53 8.63 -1.15
C MET A 95 17.03 8.81 -0.94
N ILE A 96 17.77 7.73 -0.67
CA ILE A 96 19.24 7.76 -0.57
C ILE A 96 19.85 8.14 -1.93
N VAL A 97 19.44 7.47 -3.01
CA VAL A 97 19.96 7.72 -4.36
C VAL A 97 19.70 9.17 -4.80
N LEU A 98 18.52 9.72 -4.51
CA LEU A 98 18.19 11.12 -4.81
C LEU A 98 19.08 12.08 -4.02
N ARG A 99 19.28 11.84 -2.72
CA ARG A 99 20.17 12.66 -1.88
C ARG A 99 21.61 12.64 -2.40
N ASP A 100 22.13 11.45 -2.72
CA ASP A 100 23.51 11.29 -3.22
C ASP A 100 23.72 11.95 -4.58
N ARG A 101 22.68 12.02 -5.41
CA ARG A 101 22.68 12.73 -6.70
C ARG A 101 22.51 14.25 -6.56
N GLY A 102 22.43 14.78 -5.34
CA GLY A 102 22.25 16.21 -5.07
C GLY A 102 20.84 16.71 -5.43
N ALA A 103 19.81 15.87 -5.27
CA ALA A 103 18.42 16.29 -5.44
C ALA A 103 18.09 17.49 -4.54
N SER A 104 17.25 18.38 -5.05
CA SER A 104 16.75 19.51 -4.26
C SER A 104 15.83 19.02 -3.13
N GLN A 105 15.77 19.76 -2.02
CA GLN A 105 14.83 19.44 -0.93
C GLN A 105 13.37 19.35 -1.44
N LYS A 106 12.99 20.23 -2.38
CA LYS A 106 11.67 20.21 -3.01
C LYS A 106 11.37 18.89 -3.73
N LEU A 107 12.36 18.26 -4.34
CA LEU A 107 12.21 16.95 -5.00
C LEU A 107 12.10 15.82 -3.97
N LEU A 108 12.86 15.88 -2.87
CA LEU A 108 12.76 14.92 -1.78
C LEU A 108 11.36 14.98 -1.12
N ASP A 109 10.88 16.18 -0.80
CA ASP A 109 9.53 16.41 -0.25
C ASP A 109 8.43 15.93 -1.22
N LEU A 110 8.66 16.08 -2.54
CA LEU A 110 7.74 15.56 -3.55
C LEU A 110 7.68 14.03 -3.51
N LYS A 111 8.82 13.35 -3.47
CA LYS A 111 8.89 11.88 -3.44
C LYS A 111 8.20 11.34 -2.19
N GLU A 112 8.43 11.96 -1.03
CA GLU A 112 7.76 11.62 0.22
C GLU A 112 6.24 11.82 0.13
N LYS A 113 5.77 12.94 -0.44
CA LYS A 113 4.33 13.16 -0.66
C LYS A 113 3.71 12.11 -1.59
N ILE A 114 4.39 11.76 -2.68
CA ILE A 114 3.93 10.72 -3.60
C ILE A 114 3.81 9.37 -2.88
N HIS A 115 4.81 9.04 -2.05
CA HIS A 115 4.80 7.82 -1.26
C HIS A 115 3.60 7.80 -0.28
N ASN A 116 3.41 8.86 0.50
CA ASN A 116 2.28 8.97 1.43
C ASN A 116 0.91 8.84 0.76
N ILE A 117 0.70 9.49 -0.40
CA ILE A 117 -0.54 9.36 -1.19
C ILE A 117 -0.72 7.92 -1.69
N THR A 118 0.37 7.26 -2.06
CA THR A 118 0.33 5.86 -2.51
C THR A 118 -0.11 4.93 -1.37
N LEU A 119 0.28 5.21 -0.13
CA LEU A 119 -0.14 4.45 1.06
C LEU A 119 -1.56 4.78 1.55
N ASP A 120 -2.15 5.91 1.15
CA ASP A 120 -3.48 6.33 1.63
C ASP A 120 -4.61 5.48 1.04
N MET A 121 -5.06 4.50 1.82
CA MET A 121 -6.14 3.59 1.43
C MET A 121 -7.53 4.25 1.34
N GLN A 122 -7.72 5.45 1.90
CA GLN A 122 -8.99 6.19 1.75
C GLN A 122 -9.16 6.72 0.33
N LEU A 123 -8.06 6.88 -0.41
CA LEU A 123 -8.09 7.29 -1.80
C LEU A 123 -8.35 6.09 -2.72
N SER A 124 -9.20 6.33 -3.72
CA SER A 124 -9.32 5.45 -4.88
C SER A 124 -8.06 5.51 -5.75
N ARG A 125 -7.82 4.47 -6.54
CA ARG A 125 -6.67 4.44 -7.49
C ARG A 125 -6.71 5.61 -8.46
N ARG A 126 -7.90 6.04 -8.88
CA ARG A 126 -8.08 7.21 -9.76
C ARG A 126 -7.68 8.51 -9.06
N GLN A 127 -8.01 8.68 -7.78
CA GLN A 127 -7.60 9.85 -7.00
C GLN A 127 -6.09 9.89 -6.82
N VAL A 128 -5.49 8.79 -6.36
CA VAL A 128 -4.03 8.63 -6.24
C VAL A 128 -3.32 9.02 -7.54
N TYR A 129 -3.76 8.45 -8.67
CA TYR A 129 -3.18 8.77 -9.98
C TYR A 129 -3.30 10.26 -10.33
N LYS A 130 -4.47 10.87 -10.09
CA LYS A 130 -4.70 12.29 -10.39
C LYS A 130 -3.82 13.19 -9.54
N GLU A 131 -3.73 12.92 -8.24
CA GLU A 131 -2.93 13.71 -7.29
C GLU A 131 -1.44 13.59 -7.59
N ILE A 132 -0.93 12.37 -7.79
CA ILE A 132 0.47 12.16 -8.17
C ILE A 132 0.78 12.87 -9.50
N LYS A 133 -0.12 12.81 -10.48
CA LYS A 133 0.06 13.50 -11.77
C LYS A 133 0.18 15.02 -11.58
N GLN A 134 -0.67 15.62 -10.75
CA GLN A 134 -0.63 17.06 -10.45
C GLN A 134 0.66 17.43 -9.70
N LEU A 135 1.06 16.62 -8.72
CA LEU A 135 2.30 16.80 -7.98
C LEU A 135 3.53 16.74 -8.90
N LYS A 136 3.64 15.73 -9.78
CA LYS A 136 4.74 15.63 -10.77
C LYS A 136 4.75 16.79 -11.76
N GLN A 137 3.60 17.44 -12.01
CA GLN A 137 3.50 18.64 -12.84
C GLN A 137 3.98 19.92 -12.13
N SER A 138 3.95 19.96 -10.79
CA SER A 138 4.32 21.13 -9.98
C SER A 138 5.83 21.38 -9.81
N VAL A 139 6.67 20.44 -10.27
CA VAL A 139 8.13 20.52 -10.21
C VAL A 139 8.77 20.79 -11.56
N SER A 140 10.03 21.24 -11.52
CA SER A 140 10.79 21.57 -12.73
C SER A 140 10.98 20.33 -13.61
N TRP A 141 11.24 20.55 -14.90
CA TRP A 141 11.55 19.45 -15.82
C TRP A 141 12.79 18.66 -15.39
N LYS A 142 13.81 19.34 -14.86
CA LYS A 142 15.04 18.72 -14.32
C LYS A 142 14.71 17.80 -13.13
N ASP A 143 13.88 18.26 -12.20
CA ASP A 143 13.45 17.44 -11.06
C ASP A 143 12.59 16.25 -11.52
N ARG A 144 11.74 16.44 -12.54
CA ARG A 144 10.91 15.38 -13.11
C ARG A 144 11.75 14.29 -13.77
N LEU A 145 12.85 14.65 -14.45
CA LEU A 145 13.79 13.68 -15.02
C LEU A 145 14.52 12.88 -13.94
N MET A 146 14.96 13.54 -12.87
CA MET A 146 15.59 12.85 -11.74
C MET A 146 14.63 11.87 -11.07
N LEU A 147 13.37 12.25 -10.90
CA LEU A 147 12.31 11.40 -10.37
C LEU A 147 12.02 10.20 -11.29
N HIS A 148 11.95 10.42 -12.60
CA HIS A 148 11.76 9.33 -13.55
C HIS A 148 12.94 8.36 -13.51
N ASN A 149 14.17 8.84 -13.49
CA ASN A 149 15.36 7.99 -13.51
C ASN A 149 15.61 7.22 -12.20
N SER A 150 15.03 7.63 -11.06
CA SER A 150 15.01 6.78 -9.86
C SER A 150 14.06 5.59 -10.05
N ASP A 151 12.89 5.83 -10.64
CA ASP A 151 11.84 4.81 -10.80
C ASP A 151 12.28 3.62 -11.72
N TYR A 152 13.31 3.79 -12.58
CA TYR A 152 13.85 2.71 -13.47
C TYR A 152 15.22 2.16 -13.03
N SER A 153 15.80 2.62 -11.92
CA SER A 153 17.17 2.21 -11.55
C SER A 153 17.27 0.76 -11.06
N CYS A 154 16.15 0.09 -10.81
CA CYS A 154 16.07 -1.32 -10.37
C CYS A 154 15.65 -2.32 -11.46
N GLU A 155 15.43 -1.88 -12.71
CA GLU A 155 15.02 -2.76 -13.82
C GLU A 155 16.19 -3.17 -14.76
N LYS A 156 17.45 -3.06 -14.30
CA LYS A 156 18.63 -3.48 -15.07
C LYS A 156 19.51 -4.46 -14.31
#